data_AF-A0A932KDL1-F1
#
_entry.id   AF-A0A932KDL1-F1
#
_cell.length_a   1.000
_cell.length_b   1.000
_cell.length_c   1.000
_cell.angle_alpha   90.00
_cell.angle_beta   90.00
_cell.angle_gamma   90.00
#
_symmetry.space_group_name_H-M   'P 1'
#
loop_
_entity.id
_entity.type
_entity.pdbx_description
1 polymer ?
#
loop_
_entity_poly.entity_id
_entity_poly.type
_entity_poly.pdbx_seq_one_letter_code
_entity_poly.pdbx_strand_id
1 'polypeptide(L)'
;MENDTGVQVVENLDGSRTEYQDIPPTSDMLEHLLRDIFEHHWDGICVGPILQGAAYELQYSKPPKVSMGAGYLTVDTGEWHFHLYIGAAGGTEAPAGNTELGKQRRVSRAAFFRDIRGEKGCLPGSWGFRLWNGLGEQMITIFFPSPYYDRQGGRHDPPKWEKLELWERLRAEYVGGREPTL
;
A
#
# COMPACT_ATOMS: atom_id res chain seq x y z
N MET A 1 -22.37 -15.56 17.14
CA MET A 1 -20.97 -15.10 17.22
C MET A 1 -20.71 -14.36 15.92
N GLU A 2 -20.82 -13.04 15.97
CA GLU A 2 -20.54 -12.16 14.84
C GLU A 2 -19.02 -12.21 14.65
N ASN A 3 -18.57 -12.79 13.53
CA ASN A 3 -17.18 -12.66 13.12
C ASN A 3 -16.98 -11.19 12.78
N ASP A 4 -16.46 -10.41 13.72
CA ASP A 4 -15.88 -9.11 13.40
C ASP A 4 -14.66 -9.39 12.51
N THR A 5 -14.86 -9.28 11.19
CA THR A 5 -13.87 -9.66 10.18
C THR A 5 -12.67 -8.69 10.13
N GLY A 6 -12.64 -7.67 11.00
CA GLY A 6 -11.64 -6.62 10.98
C GLY A 6 -11.68 -5.78 9.69
N VAL A 7 -12.76 -5.91 8.90
CA VAL A 7 -12.94 -5.19 7.64
C VAL A 7 -13.68 -3.90 7.93
N GLN A 8 -13.02 -2.76 7.73
CA GLN A 8 -13.67 -1.46 7.71
C GLN A 8 -14.24 -1.19 6.32
N VAL A 9 -15.50 -0.77 6.26
CA VAL A 9 -16.17 -0.41 5.01
C VAL A 9 -16.38 1.11 4.95
N VAL A 10 -15.98 1.72 3.84
CA VAL A 10 -16.20 3.14 3.55
C VAL A 10 -17.05 3.27 2.29
N GLU A 11 -18.19 3.93 2.43
CA GLU A 11 -19.03 4.35 1.30
C GLU A 11 -18.52 5.70 0.77
N ASN A 12 -18.13 5.73 -0.49
CA ASN A 12 -17.60 6.92 -1.15
C ASN A 12 -18.73 7.76 -1.75
N LEU A 13 -18.49 9.05 -1.92
CA LEU A 13 -19.49 9.99 -2.47
C LEU A 13 -19.92 9.69 -3.91
N ASP A 14 -19.11 8.93 -4.65
CA ASP A 14 -19.40 8.47 -6.02
C ASP A 14 -20.24 7.17 -6.04
N GLY A 15 -20.63 6.66 -4.87
CA GLY A 15 -21.39 5.41 -4.72
C GLY A 15 -20.53 4.15 -4.85
N SER A 16 -19.20 4.29 -4.94
CA SER A 16 -18.31 3.15 -4.76
C SER A 16 -18.12 2.82 -3.28
N ARG A 17 -17.69 1.59 -3.01
CA ARG A 17 -17.35 1.13 -1.66
C ARG A 17 -15.88 0.75 -1.62
N THR A 18 -15.18 1.15 -0.57
CA THR A 18 -13.83 0.65 -0.27
C THR A 18 -13.86 -0.18 1.01
N GLU A 19 -13.32 -1.39 0.92
CA GLU A 19 -13.08 -2.27 2.06
C GLU A 19 -11.62 -2.15 2.47
N TYR A 20 -11.35 -1.96 3.75
CA TYR A 20 -10.01 -1.87 4.34
C TYR A 20 -9.80 -2.97 5.37
N GLN A 21 -8.60 -3.52 5.40
CA GLN A 21 -8.11 -4.33 6.51
C GLN A 21 -6.79 -3.75 6.98
N ASP A 22 -6.81 -3.21 8.19
CA ASP A 22 -5.64 -2.56 8.78
C ASP A 22 -4.61 -3.58 9.26
N ILE A 23 -3.33 -3.21 9.17
CA ILE A 23 -2.22 -3.91 9.80
C ILE A 23 -1.55 -2.97 10.80
N PRO A 24 -0.94 -3.47 11.89
CA PRO A 24 -0.15 -2.63 12.79
C PRO A 24 0.88 -1.74 12.05
N PRO A 25 0.94 -0.42 12.25
CA PRO A 25 1.90 0.45 11.54
C PRO A 25 3.27 0.46 12.25
N THR A 26 3.82 -0.72 12.57
CA THR A 26 5.16 -0.84 13.18
C THR A 26 6.24 -0.70 12.10
N SER A 27 7.38 -0.08 12.45
CA SER A 27 8.47 0.12 11.48
C SER A 27 8.95 -1.21 10.90
N ASP A 28 9.13 -2.23 11.73
CA ASP A 28 9.69 -3.51 11.32
C ASP A 28 8.73 -4.27 10.38
N MET A 29 7.43 -4.25 10.68
CA MET A 29 6.45 -4.92 9.81
C MET A 29 6.26 -4.16 8.48
N LEU A 30 6.25 -2.83 8.52
CA LEU A 30 6.19 -2.03 7.30
C LEU A 30 7.46 -2.20 6.46
N GLU A 31 8.65 -2.23 7.07
CA GLU A 31 9.89 -2.47 6.35
C GLU A 31 9.86 -3.84 5.68
N HIS A 32 9.47 -4.90 6.39
CA HIS A 32 9.41 -6.24 5.84
C HIS A 32 8.43 -6.33 4.65
N LEU A 33 7.20 -5.83 4.82
CA LEU A 33 6.18 -5.84 3.76
C LEU A 33 6.62 -5.02 2.55
N LEU A 34 7.10 -3.79 2.77
CA LEU A 34 7.48 -2.90 1.67
C LEU A 34 8.73 -3.40 0.95
N ARG A 35 9.67 -4.07 1.63
CA ARG A 35 10.77 -4.76 0.97
C ARG A 35 10.28 -5.92 0.13
N ASP A 36 9.38 -6.77 0.63
CA ASP A 36 8.85 -7.86 -0.19
C ASP A 36 8.17 -7.33 -1.47
N ILE A 37 7.36 -6.28 -1.32
CA ILE A 37 6.69 -5.61 -2.45
C ILE A 37 7.70 -5.02 -3.43
N PHE A 38 8.65 -4.19 -2.98
CA PHE A 38 9.50 -3.39 -3.86
C PHE A 38 10.77 -4.10 -4.33
N GLU A 39 11.27 -5.10 -3.61
CA GLU A 39 12.45 -5.88 -4.01
C GLU A 39 12.03 -7.06 -4.89
N HIS A 40 10.90 -7.73 -4.60
CA HIS A 40 10.50 -8.96 -5.29
C HIS A 40 9.31 -8.83 -6.25
N HIS A 41 8.47 -7.79 -6.10
CA HIS A 41 7.20 -7.68 -6.83
C HIS A 41 7.00 -6.34 -7.55
N TRP A 42 8.08 -5.56 -7.71
CA TRP A 42 8.06 -4.22 -8.30
C TRP A 42 7.49 -4.17 -9.72
N ASP A 43 7.62 -5.24 -10.51
CA ASP A 43 7.25 -5.31 -11.92
C ASP A 43 5.75 -5.58 -12.14
N GLY A 44 5.06 -6.06 -11.11
CA GLY A 44 3.63 -6.34 -11.11
C GLY A 44 2.77 -5.20 -10.55
N ILE A 45 3.37 -4.19 -9.93
CA ILE A 45 2.63 -3.14 -9.22
C ILE A 45 2.69 -1.79 -9.94
N CYS A 46 1.76 -0.91 -9.55
CA CYS A 46 1.81 0.51 -9.86
C CYS A 46 1.65 1.31 -8.57
N VAL A 47 2.34 2.44 -8.45
CA VAL A 47 2.36 3.22 -7.20
C VAL A 47 2.20 4.70 -7.39
N GLY A 48 1.61 5.36 -6.40
CA GLY A 48 1.65 6.81 -6.29
C GLY A 48 0.58 7.34 -5.34
N PRO A 49 0.60 8.65 -5.02
CA PRO A 49 -0.45 9.29 -4.27
C PRO A 49 -1.72 9.40 -5.11
N ILE A 50 -2.84 9.02 -4.51
CA ILE A 50 -4.17 9.12 -5.09
C ILE A 50 -5.00 10.02 -4.16
N LEU A 51 -4.92 11.31 -4.42
CA LEU A 51 -5.54 12.37 -3.63
C LEU A 51 -6.70 13.00 -4.39
N GLN A 52 -7.64 13.61 -3.66
CA GLN A 52 -8.69 14.39 -4.30
C GLN A 52 -8.06 15.58 -5.03
N GLY A 53 -8.26 15.64 -6.35
CA GLY A 53 -7.70 16.69 -7.22
C GLY A 53 -6.34 16.37 -7.85
N ALA A 54 -5.64 15.29 -7.46
CA ALA A 54 -4.40 14.88 -8.12
C ALA A 54 -4.11 13.39 -7.91
N ALA A 55 -3.80 12.70 -9.00
CA ALA A 55 -3.32 11.33 -8.98
C ALA A 55 -2.18 11.19 -10.00
N TYR A 56 -1.14 10.47 -9.61
CA TYR A 56 -0.13 10.00 -10.55
C TYR A 56 0.26 8.58 -10.20
N GLU A 57 0.58 7.82 -11.23
CA GLU A 57 0.79 6.39 -11.18
C GLU A 57 2.13 6.08 -11.85
N LEU A 58 3.06 5.55 -11.07
CA LEU A 58 4.41 5.21 -11.48
C LEU A 58 4.47 3.70 -11.70
N GLN A 59 5.03 3.32 -12.85
CA GLN A 59 5.39 1.95 -13.16
C GLN A 59 6.90 1.84 -13.27
N TYR A 60 7.42 0.66 -12.94
CA TYR A 60 8.84 0.39 -12.91
C TYR A 60 9.29 -0.25 -14.23
N SER A 61 10.33 0.30 -14.86
CA SER A 61 10.95 -0.27 -16.06
C SER A 61 12.12 -1.21 -15.76
N LYS A 62 12.62 -1.19 -14.52
CA LYS A 62 13.73 -1.99 -14.00
C LYS A 62 13.61 -2.13 -12.47
N PRO A 63 14.30 -3.10 -11.85
CA PRO A 63 14.27 -3.26 -10.39
C PRO A 63 14.74 -1.98 -9.68
N PRO A 64 13.99 -1.46 -8.69
CA PRO A 64 14.46 -0.35 -7.87
C PRO A 64 15.48 -0.83 -6.82
N LYS A 65 16.32 0.09 -6.36
CA LYS A 65 17.08 -0.09 -5.13
C LYS A 65 16.21 0.31 -3.94
N VAL A 66 16.07 -0.59 -2.97
CA VAL A 66 15.35 -0.33 -1.72
C VAL A 66 16.36 -0.18 -0.58
N SER A 67 16.30 0.93 0.16
CA SER A 67 17.23 1.19 1.26
C SER A 67 16.54 1.88 2.44
N MET A 68 17.13 1.74 3.63
CA MET A 68 16.66 2.41 4.84
C MET A 68 17.70 3.41 5.32
N GLY A 69 17.24 4.60 5.73
CA GLY A 69 18.09 5.62 6.31
C GLY A 69 17.27 6.68 7.06
N ALA A 70 17.70 7.03 8.27
CA ALA A 70 17.03 8.04 9.11
C ALA A 70 15.51 7.83 9.28
N GLY A 71 15.06 6.56 9.30
CA GLY A 71 13.65 6.18 9.42
C GLY A 71 12.82 6.27 8.13
N TYR A 72 13.46 6.57 7.00
CA TYR A 72 12.85 6.54 5.68
C TYR A 72 13.21 5.25 4.93
N LEU A 73 12.19 4.59 4.40
CA LEU A 73 12.33 3.62 3.33
C LEU A 73 12.40 4.38 2.01
N THR A 74 13.45 4.14 1.25
CA THR A 74 13.71 4.79 -0.04
C THR A 74 13.61 3.76 -1.15
N VAL A 75 12.78 4.05 -2.15
CA VAL A 75 12.68 3.28 -3.39
C VAL A 75 13.23 4.13 -4.52
N ASP A 76 14.32 3.69 -5.14
CA ASP A 76 15.08 4.47 -6.12
C ASP A 76 15.26 3.69 -7.43
N THR A 77 14.71 4.22 -8.53
CA THR A 77 14.96 3.66 -9.87
C THR A 77 16.17 4.32 -10.53
N GLY A 78 16.67 5.43 -10.02
CA GLY A 78 17.67 6.29 -10.66
C GLY A 78 17.07 7.42 -11.48
N GLU A 79 15.97 7.18 -12.20
CA GLU A 79 15.22 8.25 -12.92
C GLU A 79 14.25 8.98 -11.99
N TRP A 80 13.68 8.27 -11.03
CA TRP A 80 12.82 8.82 -10.00
C TRP A 80 12.98 8.00 -8.72
N HIS A 81 12.67 8.63 -7.59
CA HIS A 81 12.66 7.98 -6.30
C HIS A 81 11.59 8.60 -5.40
N PHE A 82 11.22 7.87 -4.35
CA PHE A 82 10.39 8.40 -3.28
C PHE A 82 10.85 7.88 -1.92
N HIS A 83 10.44 8.58 -0.87
CA HIS A 83 10.79 8.28 0.51
C HIS A 83 9.53 8.14 1.35
N LEU A 84 9.43 7.06 2.13
CA LEU A 84 8.33 6.78 3.05
C LEU A 84 8.87 6.76 4.48
N TYR A 85 8.42 7.68 5.34
CA TYR A 85 8.83 7.69 6.74
C TYR A 85 8.04 6.64 7.54
N ILE A 86 8.62 5.45 7.69
CA ILE A 86 7.99 4.32 8.39
C ILE A 86 8.40 4.22 9.87
N GLY A 87 9.40 5.01 10.29
CA GLY A 87 10.00 4.97 11.62
C GLY A 87 11.40 4.36 11.58
N ALA A 88 12.15 4.47 12.69
CA ALA A 88 13.47 3.84 12.77
C ALA A 88 13.35 2.36 13.18
N ALA A 89 14.28 1.54 12.69
CA ALA A 89 14.37 0.12 13.01
C ALA A 89 14.47 -0.12 14.53
N GLY A 90 13.80 -1.16 15.02
CA GLY A 90 13.78 -1.51 16.45
C GLY A 90 12.99 -0.52 17.33
N GLY A 91 12.12 0.30 16.73
CA GLY A 91 11.22 1.20 17.46
C GLY A 91 11.91 2.34 18.21
N THR A 92 13.20 2.55 17.98
CA THR A 92 13.93 3.68 18.58
C THR A 92 13.47 4.97 17.90
N GLU A 93 12.93 5.93 18.67
CA GLU A 93 12.59 7.23 18.11
C GLU A 93 13.85 7.85 17.48
N ALA A 94 13.71 8.48 16.31
CA ALA A 94 14.80 9.21 15.67
C ALA A 94 15.45 10.16 16.70
N PRO A 95 16.79 10.29 16.73
CA PRO A 95 17.50 10.97 17.81
C PRO A 95 17.03 12.43 17.94
N ALA A 96 16.35 12.76 19.04
CA ALA A 96 16.03 14.08 19.64
C ALA A 96 15.63 15.27 18.74
N GLY A 97 15.57 15.12 17.43
CA GLY A 97 15.30 16.15 16.44
C GLY A 97 13.82 16.15 16.07
N ASN A 98 13.02 16.81 16.91
CA ASN A 98 11.60 17.12 16.69
C ASN A 98 10.68 15.88 16.67
N THR A 99 10.47 15.30 17.86
CA THR A 99 9.55 14.15 18.09
C THR A 99 8.15 14.39 17.52
N GLU A 100 7.63 15.62 17.59
CA GLU A 100 6.32 15.98 17.04
C GLU A 100 6.30 15.92 15.50
N LEU A 101 7.33 16.45 14.83
CA LEU A 101 7.44 16.33 13.38
C LEU A 101 7.64 14.87 12.95
N GLY A 102 8.38 14.08 13.73
CA GLY A 102 8.50 12.64 13.53
C GLY A 102 7.15 11.93 13.60
N LYS A 103 6.34 12.22 14.62
CA LYS A 103 4.98 11.68 14.76
C LYS A 103 4.09 12.06 13.59
N GLN A 104 4.13 13.32 13.14
CA GLN A 104 3.36 13.79 11.99
C GLN A 104 3.74 13.07 10.69
N ARG A 105 5.04 12.86 10.45
CA ARG A 105 5.54 12.21 9.23
C ARG A 105 5.32 10.71 9.23
N ARG A 106 5.31 10.08 10.41
CA ARG A 106 5.29 8.62 10.55
C ARG A 106 4.00 8.04 10.02
N VAL A 107 4.10 6.90 9.35
CA VAL A 107 2.93 6.06 9.05
C VAL A 107 2.15 5.80 10.34
N SER A 108 0.91 6.26 10.40
CA SER A 108 -0.01 6.04 11.52
C SER A 108 -1.09 5.02 11.20
N ARG A 109 -1.29 4.74 9.91
CA ARG A 109 -2.22 3.73 9.42
C ARG A 109 -1.66 3.08 8.16
N ALA A 110 -1.84 1.77 8.08
CA ALA A 110 -1.46 0.95 6.94
C ALA A 110 -2.55 -0.08 6.70
N ALA A 111 -3.07 -0.18 5.47
CA ALA A 111 -4.20 -1.05 5.18
C ALA A 111 -4.13 -1.67 3.79
N PHE A 112 -4.45 -2.96 3.70
CA PHE A 112 -4.89 -3.55 2.44
C PHE A 112 -6.28 -3.03 2.13
N PHE A 113 -6.56 -2.80 0.84
CA PHE A 113 -7.88 -2.36 0.42
C PHE A 113 -8.36 -3.05 -0.84
N ARG A 114 -9.68 -3.08 -0.99
CA ARG A 114 -10.38 -3.41 -2.22
C ARG A 114 -11.45 -2.36 -2.50
N ASP A 115 -11.39 -1.73 -3.66
CA ASP A 115 -12.50 -0.93 -4.18
C ASP A 115 -13.48 -1.84 -4.92
N ILE A 116 -14.76 -1.67 -4.61
CA ILE A 116 -15.88 -2.28 -5.29
C ILE A 116 -16.65 -1.14 -5.95
N ARG A 117 -16.67 -1.14 -7.27
CA ARG A 117 -17.37 -0.15 -8.07
C ARG A 117 -18.49 -0.88 -8.82
N GLY A 118 -19.73 -0.49 -8.58
CA GLY A 118 -20.89 -1.07 -9.27
C GLY A 118 -20.91 -0.69 -10.77
N GLU A 119 -22.01 -0.97 -11.45
CA GLU A 119 -22.18 -0.77 -12.91
C GLU A 119 -21.96 0.67 -13.41
N LYS A 120 -21.86 1.65 -12.50
CA LYS A 120 -21.68 3.08 -12.81
C LYS A 120 -20.22 3.55 -12.82
N GLY A 121 -19.24 2.68 -12.52
CA GLY A 121 -17.82 3.04 -12.48
C GLY A 121 -17.04 2.69 -13.76
N CYS A 122 -16.00 3.47 -14.08
CA CYS A 122 -15.12 3.22 -15.24
C CYS A 122 -14.23 1.96 -15.10
N LEU A 123 -14.00 1.49 -13.87
CA LEU A 123 -13.24 0.27 -13.56
C LEU A 123 -14.10 -0.61 -12.65
N PRO A 124 -14.09 -1.96 -12.78
CA PRO A 124 -14.95 -2.83 -11.97
C PRO A 124 -14.47 -2.97 -10.51
N GLY A 125 -13.22 -2.59 -10.23
CA GLY A 125 -12.62 -2.61 -8.89
C GLY A 125 -11.11 -2.47 -8.92
N SER A 126 -10.51 -2.24 -7.75
CA SER A 126 -9.06 -2.16 -7.55
C SER A 126 -8.67 -2.87 -6.26
N TRP A 127 -7.43 -3.36 -6.19
CA TRP A 127 -6.86 -4.02 -5.02
C TRP A 127 -5.51 -3.41 -4.73
N GLY A 128 -5.25 -3.12 -3.47
CA GLY A 128 -4.08 -2.35 -3.12
C GLY A 128 -3.67 -2.41 -1.67
N PHE A 129 -2.63 -1.65 -1.38
CA PHE A 129 -2.16 -1.33 -0.05
C PHE A 129 -1.95 0.19 0.05
N ARG A 130 -2.33 0.80 1.17
CA ARG A 130 -2.32 2.26 1.33
C ARG A 130 -1.74 2.65 2.69
N LEU A 131 -0.98 3.74 2.69
CA LEU A 131 -0.37 4.32 3.89
C LEU A 131 -0.90 5.72 4.15
N TRP A 132 -1.06 6.06 5.42
CA TRP A 132 -1.37 7.40 5.89
C TRP A 132 -0.41 7.82 7.01
N ASN A 133 -0.04 9.10 7.03
CA ASN A 133 0.87 9.67 8.02
C ASN A 133 0.15 10.00 9.35
N GLY A 134 0.87 10.56 10.33
CA GLY A 134 0.33 10.96 11.64
C GLY A 134 -0.75 12.04 11.61
N LEU A 135 -0.90 12.73 10.49
CA LEU A 135 -1.97 13.71 10.25
C LEU A 135 -3.17 13.10 9.53
N GLY A 136 -3.13 11.81 9.19
CA GLY A 136 -4.17 11.14 8.42
C GLY A 136 -4.13 11.45 6.92
N GLU A 137 -3.05 12.06 6.43
CA GLU A 137 -2.87 12.35 5.01
C GLU A 137 -2.38 11.09 4.30
N GLN A 138 -2.97 10.79 3.13
CA GLN A 138 -2.53 9.64 2.33
C GLN A 138 -1.12 9.89 1.79
N MET A 139 -0.22 8.94 2.03
CA MET A 139 1.17 9.02 1.58
C MET A 139 1.34 8.37 0.21
N ILE A 140 0.92 7.12 0.08
CA ILE A 140 1.08 6.31 -1.13
C ILE A 140 -0.06 5.29 -1.22
N THR A 141 -0.46 5.00 -2.45
CA THR A 141 -1.24 3.83 -2.82
C THR A 141 -0.37 2.92 -3.68
N ILE A 142 -0.32 1.64 -3.32
CA ILE A 142 0.29 0.56 -4.11
C ILE A 142 -0.85 -0.26 -4.68
N PHE A 143 -0.98 -0.31 -6.01
CA PHE A 143 -1.96 -1.12 -6.71
C PHE A 143 -1.34 -2.45 -7.13
N PHE A 144 -2.03 -3.54 -6.79
CA PHE A 144 -1.71 -4.90 -7.23
C PHE A 144 -2.38 -5.20 -8.59
N PRO A 145 -1.93 -6.26 -9.29
CA PRO A 145 -2.49 -6.62 -10.58
C PRO A 145 -4.02 -6.75 -10.58
N SER A 146 -4.68 -6.05 -11.51
CA SER A 146 -6.13 -6.18 -11.69
C SER A 146 -6.49 -7.45 -12.47
N PRO A 147 -7.54 -8.20 -12.07
CA PRO A 147 -8.11 -9.28 -12.86
C PRO A 147 -8.69 -8.82 -14.21
N TYR A 148 -9.09 -7.55 -14.28
CA TYR A 148 -9.83 -7.00 -15.41
C TYR A 148 -8.93 -6.39 -16.48
N TYR A 149 -7.70 -6.02 -16.15
CA TYR A 149 -6.81 -5.30 -17.05
C TYR A 149 -5.40 -5.87 -17.05
N ASP A 150 -4.73 -5.88 -18.20
CA ASP A 150 -3.28 -6.01 -18.29
C ASP A 150 -2.58 -4.69 -17.90
N ARG A 151 -1.24 -4.72 -17.92
CA ARG A 151 -0.40 -3.59 -17.49
C ARG A 151 -0.48 -2.37 -18.44
N GLN A 152 -0.90 -2.59 -19.69
CA GLN A 152 -1.08 -1.55 -20.71
C GLN A 152 -2.54 -1.03 -20.73
N GLY A 153 -3.40 -1.52 -19.84
CA GLY A 153 -4.82 -1.16 -19.79
C GLY A 153 -5.71 -1.98 -20.73
N GLY A 154 -5.17 -3.01 -21.39
CA GLY A 154 -5.95 -3.95 -22.19
C GLY A 154 -6.87 -4.78 -21.30
N ARG A 155 -8.15 -4.90 -21.68
CA ARG A 155 -9.16 -5.59 -20.87
C ARG A 155 -9.04 -7.12 -21.01
N HIS A 156 -9.10 -7.84 -19.89
CA HIS A 156 -9.30 -9.28 -19.88
C HIS A 156 -10.78 -9.61 -19.95
N ASP A 157 -11.14 -10.49 -20.87
CA ASP A 157 -12.47 -11.09 -20.98
C ASP A 157 -12.30 -12.59 -21.34
N PRO A 158 -12.53 -13.53 -20.41
CA PRO A 158 -13.01 -13.33 -19.04
C PRO A 158 -11.94 -12.72 -18.08
N PRO A 159 -12.32 -12.19 -16.90
CA PRO A 159 -11.38 -11.74 -15.89
C PRO A 159 -10.42 -12.84 -15.42
N LYS A 160 -9.16 -12.47 -15.17
CA LYS A 160 -8.08 -13.36 -14.71
C LYS A 160 -7.87 -13.27 -13.20
N TRP A 161 -8.60 -14.07 -12.44
CA TRP A 161 -8.63 -14.01 -10.97
C TRP A 161 -7.32 -14.44 -10.31
N GLU A 162 -6.52 -15.27 -10.97
CA GLU A 162 -5.17 -15.68 -10.54
C GLU A 162 -4.23 -14.49 -10.31
N LYS A 163 -4.53 -13.33 -10.92
CA LYS A 163 -3.75 -12.11 -10.73
C LYS A 163 -3.84 -11.53 -9.31
N LEU A 164 -4.83 -11.95 -8.51
CA LEU A 164 -4.97 -11.53 -7.11
C LEU A 164 -4.12 -12.35 -6.13
N GLU A 165 -3.47 -13.43 -6.56
CA GLU A 165 -2.73 -14.33 -5.67
C GLU A 165 -1.72 -13.60 -4.78
N LEU A 166 -0.97 -12.65 -5.34
CA LEU A 166 -0.02 -11.85 -4.57
C LEU A 166 -0.70 -10.99 -3.50
N TRP A 167 -1.79 -10.30 -3.86
CA TRP A 167 -2.52 -9.45 -2.92
C TRP A 167 -3.14 -10.30 -1.80
N GLU A 168 -3.76 -11.43 -2.13
CA GLU A 168 -4.35 -12.34 -1.14
C GLU A 168 -3.30 -12.95 -0.21
N ARG A 169 -2.13 -13.37 -0.76
CA ARG A 169 -1.01 -13.89 0.04
C ARG A 169 -0.54 -12.86 1.06
N LEU A 170 -0.18 -11.66 0.60
CA LEU A 170 0.33 -10.59 1.48
C LEU A 170 -0.75 -10.15 2.47
N ARG A 171 -1.99 -9.99 2.04
CA ARG A 171 -3.09 -9.66 2.96
C ARG A 171 -3.24 -10.72 4.05
N ALA A 172 -3.25 -12.01 3.69
CA ALA A 172 -3.41 -13.09 4.65
C ALA A 172 -2.23 -13.22 5.63
N GLU A 173 -1.02 -12.87 5.19
CA GLU A 173 0.19 -12.94 6.00
C GLU A 173 0.25 -11.84 7.06
N TYR A 174 -0.15 -10.61 6.72
CA TYR A 174 0.02 -9.44 7.60
C TYR A 174 -1.26 -9.01 8.34
N VAL A 175 -2.46 -9.33 7.82
CA VAL A 175 -3.72 -9.07 8.52
C VAL A 175 -3.84 -10.02 9.71
N GLY A 176 -3.96 -9.47 10.91
CA GLY A 176 -3.96 -10.22 12.17
C GLY A 176 -2.68 -10.06 13.00
N GLY A 177 -1.69 -9.28 12.52
CA GLY A 177 -0.60 -8.76 13.34
C GLY A 177 0.42 -9.79 13.82
N ARG A 178 0.60 -10.90 13.10
CA ARG A 178 1.73 -11.79 13.37
C ARG A 178 3.01 -11.12 12.86
N GLU A 179 4.02 -11.01 13.72
CA GLU A 179 5.34 -10.61 13.25
C GLU A 179 5.84 -11.65 12.23
N PRO A 180 6.40 -11.21 11.10
CA PRO A 180 7.00 -12.12 10.12
C PRO A 180 8.07 -12.98 10.79
N THR A 181 8.09 -14.27 10.48
CA THR A 181 9.16 -15.15 10.96
C THR A 181 10.41 -14.87 10.13
N LEU A 182 11.49 -14.45 10.80
CA LEU A 182 12.82 -14.23 10.21
C LEU A 182 13.40 -15.50 9.57
#